data_AF-A0AAV4UAP3-F1
#
_entry.id   AF-A0AAV4UAP3-F1
#
_cell.length_a   1.000
_cell.length_b   1.000
_cell.length_c   1.000
_cell.angle_alpha   90.00
_cell.angle_beta   90.00
_cell.angle_gamma   90.00
#
_symmetry.space_group_name_H-M   'P 1'
#
loop_
_entity.id
_entity.type
_entity.pdbx_description
1 polymer ?
#
loop_
_entity_poly.entity_id
_entity_poly.type
_entity_poly.pdbx_seq_one_letter_code
_entity_poly.pdbx_strand_id
1 'polypeptide(L)'
;MMRICPIFLWVEVRICKNLLYTDNSLHIINMGDRKRGRKDLGPPPRWLYCPRKGSLIAEKFIAFKTPLDKSYDSQIPEECIFSPSMLIASLTSQKIKLGLWIDLTNTTRFYNKNEVEGQNITYVKLQCRGHGECPSQEQTNIFIEICQKYISKNPLESIGVHCTHGFNRTGFLIVAYLIESLSWSVEAAIKYFSQARPPGIYKADYIQELFSRYGEIGDAFPAPPLPDWCNEDDDVDDDGSSVRDGKDRPPSKKRKEMRKKNPVFMEGVPGVTPVSDNNLITYVQQKCQNMCGWKMSGFPGSQPVSMDVNNMKYLHAKPYKVSWKADGTRYMMLIDKEDEIYFIDRDNSVFKVDGLTFPRRKVPEEHIANTLMDGEMIIDKVDDKDVPRYLAYDIIKFESQDVGQTDFDRRLLCIAKEIIKPRRDAMASGKINRMLEPFSIRAKDFWDVTSAKQILGEKFRKEMSHEVDGLIFQPVPDPYVCGRCPEVLKWKPPHLNSVDFKVVITQRTGIGLLPTKVGLCM
;
A
#
# COMPACT_ATOMS: atom_id res chain seq x y z
N MET A 1 -55.87 -14.56 44.52
CA MET A 1 -55.50 -13.27 45.13
C MET A 1 -55.54 -12.18 44.07
N MET A 2 -56.13 -11.02 44.40
CA MET A 2 -55.75 -9.66 43.96
C MET A 2 -54.29 -9.54 43.45
N ARG A 3 -53.86 -8.76 42.45
CA ARG A 3 -54.36 -7.63 41.60
C ARG A 3 -53.54 -7.68 40.28
N ILE A 4 -53.85 -7.07 39.11
CA ILE A 4 -54.97 -6.27 38.57
C ILE A 4 -55.00 -6.44 37.01
N CYS A 5 -55.82 -5.71 36.26
CA CYS A 5 -55.94 -5.75 34.79
C CYS A 5 -55.91 -4.29 34.19
N PRO A 6 -56.35 -3.97 32.95
CA PRO A 6 -55.63 -4.07 31.65
C PRO A 6 -55.62 -2.70 30.86
N ILE A 7 -55.74 -2.72 29.51
CA ILE A 7 -56.25 -1.65 28.58
C ILE A 7 -55.16 -0.74 27.90
N PHE A 8 -55.15 -0.34 26.61
CA PHE A 8 -56.10 -0.40 25.44
C PHE A 8 -55.39 -0.69 24.07
N LEU A 9 -56.18 -0.95 23.00
CA LEU A 9 -55.81 -1.14 21.57
C LEU A 9 -55.97 0.16 20.71
N TRP A 10 -55.59 0.06 19.40
CA TRP A 10 -56.03 0.85 18.20
C TRP A 10 -55.21 2.13 17.83
N VAL A 11 -55.03 2.59 16.56
CA VAL A 11 -55.46 2.15 15.20
C VAL A 11 -54.34 2.28 14.13
N GLU A 12 -54.14 1.21 13.35
CA GLU A 12 -53.90 1.09 11.89
C GLU A 12 -53.96 2.33 10.93
N VAL A 13 -53.24 2.27 9.79
CA VAL A 13 -53.77 2.48 8.41
C VAL A 13 -52.66 2.30 7.35
N ARG A 14 -52.92 1.46 6.33
CA ARG A 14 -52.16 1.38 5.07
C ARG A 14 -52.90 2.10 3.95
N ILE A 15 -52.20 2.81 3.06
CA ILE A 15 -52.68 3.03 1.67
C ILE A 15 -51.51 2.86 0.70
N CYS A 16 -51.70 1.98 -0.29
CA CYS A 16 -50.93 1.98 -1.54
C CYS A 16 -51.84 2.49 -2.67
N LYS A 17 -51.32 3.29 -3.62
CA LYS A 17 -51.82 3.36 -4.99
C LYS A 17 -50.80 4.01 -5.94
N ASN A 18 -50.99 3.74 -7.23
CA ASN A 18 -50.01 3.89 -8.30
C ASN A 18 -50.11 5.22 -9.07
N LEU A 19 -49.11 5.44 -9.94
CA LEU A 19 -49.14 6.21 -11.20
C LEU A 19 -49.31 7.75 -11.09
N LEU A 20 -48.32 8.49 -11.62
CA LEU A 20 -48.40 9.00 -13.00
C LEU A 20 -47.06 9.57 -13.49
N TYR A 21 -46.87 9.52 -14.80
CA TYR A 21 -45.76 10.10 -15.56
C TYR A 21 -46.23 11.44 -16.11
N THR A 22 -45.55 12.56 -15.83
CA THR A 22 -45.61 13.78 -16.66
C THR A 22 -44.31 14.57 -16.52
N ASP A 23 -43.81 15.02 -17.67
CA ASP A 23 -42.55 15.74 -17.84
C ASP A 23 -42.81 17.25 -18.02
N ASN A 24 -42.07 18.12 -17.31
CA ASN A 24 -41.28 19.23 -17.87
C ASN A 24 -40.90 20.35 -16.89
N SER A 25 -39.59 20.62 -16.87
CA SER A 25 -38.96 21.95 -16.83
C SER A 25 -38.81 22.75 -15.52
N LEU A 26 -37.60 23.30 -15.39
CA LEU A 26 -37.18 24.48 -14.63
C LEU A 26 -37.23 24.44 -13.09
N HIS A 27 -36.09 24.09 -12.46
CA HIS A 27 -35.11 25.11 -12.10
C HIS A 27 -33.74 24.50 -11.72
N ILE A 28 -32.69 24.85 -12.46
CA ILE A 28 -31.31 24.56 -12.08
C ILE A 28 -30.93 25.51 -10.94
N ILE A 29 -31.03 25.05 -9.69
CA ILE A 29 -30.42 25.74 -8.56
C ILE A 29 -28.93 25.41 -8.57
N ASN A 30 -28.14 26.37 -9.01
CA ASN A 30 -26.69 26.31 -9.06
C ASN A 30 -26.13 26.34 -7.61
N MET A 31 -26.06 25.18 -6.95
CA MET A 31 -25.42 25.04 -5.64
C MET A 31 -23.90 25.14 -5.81
N GLY A 32 -23.40 26.38 -5.77
CA GLY A 32 -21.97 26.67 -5.85
C GLY A 32 -21.16 26.01 -4.74
N ASP A 33 -19.85 25.86 -5.00
CA ASP A 33 -18.87 25.16 -4.17
C ASP A 33 -18.99 25.45 -2.66
N ARG A 34 -19.65 24.54 -1.93
CA ARG A 34 -19.41 24.39 -0.50
C ARG A 34 -17.99 23.83 -0.33
N LYS A 35 -17.05 24.71 0.03
CA LYS A 35 -15.70 24.32 0.45
C LYS A 35 -15.81 23.20 1.51
N ARG A 36 -15.37 21.98 1.15
CA ARG A 36 -15.32 20.83 2.05
C ARG A 36 -14.50 21.18 3.30
N GLY A 37 -15.00 20.81 4.47
CA GLY A 37 -14.33 21.04 5.74
C GLY A 37 -13.13 20.10 5.93
N ARG A 38 -12.13 20.48 6.73
CA ARG A 38 -10.98 19.61 7.08
C ARG A 38 -11.37 18.28 7.78
N LYS A 39 -12.64 18.15 8.21
CA LYS A 39 -13.21 16.94 8.81
C LYS A 39 -13.86 15.98 7.79
N ASP A 40 -14.05 16.42 6.55
CA ASP A 40 -14.57 15.61 5.43
C ASP A 40 -13.51 14.62 4.86
N LEU A 41 -12.32 14.57 5.49
CA LEU A 41 -11.21 13.67 5.14
C LEU A 41 -11.30 12.29 5.84
N GLY A 42 -12.34 12.04 6.65
CA GLY A 42 -12.52 10.78 7.38
C GLY A 42 -11.50 10.52 8.50
N PRO A 43 -11.63 9.39 9.22
CA PRO A 43 -10.65 8.96 10.21
C PRO A 43 -9.26 8.79 9.56
N PRO A 44 -8.16 8.86 10.34
CA PRO A 44 -6.84 8.65 9.77
C PRO A 44 -6.67 7.20 9.24
N PRO A 45 -5.78 6.99 8.25
CA PRO A 45 -5.51 5.67 7.67
C PRO A 45 -5.09 4.66 8.73
N ARG A 46 -5.41 3.38 8.54
CA ARG A 46 -5.02 2.28 9.43
C ARG A 46 -5.47 2.47 10.90
N TRP A 47 -6.40 3.40 11.18
CA TRP A 47 -6.76 3.78 12.55
C TRP A 47 -7.84 2.90 13.19
N LEU A 48 -8.82 2.41 12.41
CA LEU A 48 -10.01 1.70 12.92
C LEU A 48 -9.61 0.54 13.85
N TYR A 49 -8.88 -0.43 13.30
CA TYR A 49 -8.42 -1.63 14.01
C TYR A 49 -7.11 -1.45 14.78
N CYS A 50 -6.50 -0.26 14.74
CA CYS A 50 -5.36 0.07 15.58
C CYS A 50 -5.78 -0.01 17.07
N PRO A 51 -5.03 -0.71 17.95
CA PRO A 51 -5.39 -0.85 19.36
C PRO A 51 -5.44 0.50 20.10
N ARG A 52 -6.52 0.75 20.86
CA ARG A 52 -6.79 2.05 21.53
C ARG A 52 -5.60 2.58 22.35
N LYS A 53 -5.09 1.80 23.31
CA LYS A 53 -3.99 2.19 24.21
C LYS A 53 -3.08 1.00 24.58
N GLY A 54 -1.89 1.28 25.11
CA GLY A 54 -1.02 0.31 25.77
C GLY A 54 -1.28 0.18 27.29
N SER A 55 -0.38 -0.54 27.97
CA SER A 55 -0.25 -0.51 29.42
C SER A 55 0.59 0.68 29.90
N LEU A 56 0.70 0.84 31.21
CA LEU A 56 1.56 1.84 31.84
C LEU A 56 3.04 1.48 31.62
N ILE A 57 3.83 2.46 31.18
CA ILE A 57 5.26 2.33 30.85
C ILE A 57 6.06 3.08 31.92
N ALA A 58 6.95 2.37 32.62
CA ALA A 58 7.84 2.92 33.65
C ALA A 58 7.08 3.77 34.70
N GLU A 59 5.86 3.35 35.04
CA GLU A 59 4.93 4.04 35.95
C GLU A 59 4.53 5.47 35.56
N LYS A 60 5.00 5.99 34.42
CA LYS A 60 4.80 7.39 34.01
C LYS A 60 4.05 7.54 32.69
N PHE A 61 4.27 6.70 31.69
CA PHE A 61 3.76 6.95 30.34
C PHE A 61 2.62 6.02 29.94
N ILE A 62 1.62 6.56 29.23
CA ILE A 62 0.60 5.79 28.51
C ILE A 62 0.72 6.15 27.03
N ALA A 63 1.05 5.16 26.20
CA ALA A 63 1.03 5.27 24.74
C ALA A 63 -0.36 4.88 24.19
N PHE A 64 -0.92 5.68 23.28
CA PHE A 64 -2.24 5.44 22.68
C PHE A 64 -2.34 5.98 21.26
N LYS A 65 -3.33 5.51 20.47
CA LYS A 65 -3.65 6.10 19.16
C LYS A 65 -4.36 7.43 19.35
N THR A 66 -4.30 8.36 18.40
CA THR A 66 -5.06 9.62 18.52
C THR A 66 -6.55 9.32 18.72
N PRO A 67 -7.24 9.89 19.73
CA PRO A 67 -8.69 9.79 19.79
C PRO A 67 -9.33 10.65 18.69
N LEU A 68 -10.62 10.45 18.46
CA LEU A 68 -11.44 11.23 17.52
C LEU A 68 -12.67 11.80 18.25
N ASP A 69 -13.04 13.03 17.93
CA ASP A 69 -14.26 13.64 18.45
C ASP A 69 -15.52 13.19 17.69
N LYS A 70 -16.69 13.49 18.26
CA LYS A 70 -18.01 13.03 17.79
C LYS A 70 -18.35 13.35 16.33
N SER A 71 -17.62 14.26 15.68
CA SER A 71 -17.84 14.53 14.25
C SER A 71 -17.42 13.37 13.33
N TYR A 72 -16.66 12.41 13.86
CA TYR A 72 -16.25 11.21 13.14
C TYR A 72 -17.17 10.00 13.39
N ASP A 73 -18.10 10.07 14.35
CA ASP A 73 -18.95 8.92 14.75
C ASP A 73 -19.78 8.35 13.58
N SER A 74 -20.24 9.20 12.65
CA SER A 74 -20.98 8.77 11.45
C SER A 74 -20.11 8.08 10.38
N GLN A 75 -18.78 8.06 10.56
CA GLN A 75 -17.80 7.52 9.60
C GLN A 75 -17.03 6.32 10.18
N ILE A 76 -17.38 5.87 11.38
CA ILE A 76 -16.65 4.86 12.16
C ILE A 76 -17.65 3.84 12.71
N PRO A 77 -17.41 2.51 12.59
CA PRO A 77 -18.22 1.49 13.26
C PRO A 77 -18.26 1.70 14.78
N GLU A 78 -19.39 1.45 15.43
CA GLU A 78 -19.61 1.75 16.86
C GLU A 78 -18.54 1.11 17.77
N GLU A 79 -18.13 -0.12 17.44
CA GLU A 79 -17.08 -0.88 18.12
C GLU A 79 -15.68 -0.23 18.03
N CYS A 80 -15.44 0.62 17.02
CA CYS A 80 -14.18 1.32 16.75
C CYS A 80 -14.10 2.72 17.38
N ILE A 81 -15.21 3.28 17.88
CA ILE A 81 -15.26 4.64 18.46
C ILE A 81 -14.25 4.78 19.61
N PHE A 82 -13.54 5.92 19.68
CA PHE A 82 -12.54 6.18 20.71
C PHE A 82 -12.32 7.69 20.89
N SER A 83 -13.07 8.29 21.83
CA SER A 83 -12.98 9.71 22.18
C SER A 83 -11.94 10.00 23.28
N PRO A 84 -11.53 11.27 23.49
CA PRO A 84 -10.68 11.65 24.62
C PRO A 84 -11.32 11.27 25.97
N SER A 85 -12.61 11.55 26.12
CA SER A 85 -13.43 11.14 27.28
C SER A 85 -13.41 9.61 27.55
N MET A 86 -13.46 8.75 26.52
CA MET A 86 -13.34 7.30 26.69
C MET A 86 -11.97 6.89 27.22
N LEU A 87 -10.88 7.50 26.74
CA LEU A 87 -9.54 7.22 27.25
C LEU A 87 -9.40 7.63 28.71
N ILE A 88 -9.85 8.83 29.06
CA ILE A 88 -9.76 9.36 30.43
C ILE A 88 -10.53 8.45 31.38
N ALA A 89 -11.79 8.11 31.07
CA ALA A 89 -12.59 7.18 31.88
C ALA A 89 -11.93 5.77 32.00
N SER A 90 -11.32 5.27 30.92
CA SER A 90 -10.58 4.00 30.95
C SER A 90 -9.33 4.06 31.85
N LEU A 91 -8.65 5.20 31.95
CA LEU A 91 -7.50 5.37 32.84
C LEU A 91 -7.93 5.58 34.30
N THR A 92 -8.97 6.38 34.54
CA THR A 92 -9.56 6.57 35.87
C THR A 92 -10.04 5.24 36.48
N SER A 93 -10.71 4.38 35.70
CA SER A 93 -11.11 3.05 36.17
C SER A 93 -9.91 2.12 36.49
N GLN A 94 -8.76 2.36 35.85
CA GLN A 94 -7.49 1.66 36.13
C GLN A 94 -6.67 2.35 37.25
N LYS A 95 -7.25 3.35 37.94
CA LYS A 95 -6.61 4.18 38.98
C LYS A 95 -5.38 4.97 38.49
N ILE A 96 -5.27 5.20 37.19
CA ILE A 96 -4.21 5.98 36.56
C ILE A 96 -4.68 7.43 36.44
N LYS A 97 -4.09 8.34 37.23
CA LYS A 97 -4.36 9.78 37.12
C LYS A 97 -3.55 10.37 35.98
N LEU A 98 -4.18 10.54 34.82
CA LEU A 98 -3.61 11.29 33.70
C LEU A 98 -3.62 12.79 34.03
N GLY A 99 -2.50 13.48 33.83
CA GLY A 99 -2.42 14.93 34.10
C GLY A 99 -1.62 15.75 33.09
N LEU A 100 -0.82 15.09 32.22
CA LEU A 100 -0.23 15.70 31.03
C LEU A 100 -0.62 14.89 29.78
N TRP A 101 -0.91 15.58 28.69
CA TRP A 101 -1.27 15.01 27.39
C TRP A 101 -0.37 15.61 26.30
N ILE A 102 0.46 14.77 25.68
CA ILE A 102 1.40 15.14 24.63
C ILE A 102 0.88 14.62 23.29
N ASP A 103 0.49 15.55 22.41
CA ASP A 103 0.06 15.30 21.05
C ASP A 103 1.21 15.55 20.06
N LEU A 104 1.66 14.47 19.41
CA LEU A 104 2.76 14.45 18.43
C LEU A 104 2.27 14.56 16.97
N THR A 105 0.95 14.65 16.74
CA THR A 105 0.37 14.71 15.39
C THR A 105 0.65 16.06 14.73
N ASN A 106 0.80 16.06 13.40
CA ASN A 106 1.04 17.29 12.62
C ASN A 106 -0.27 18.02 12.25
N THR A 107 -1.40 17.66 12.88
CA THR A 107 -2.74 18.20 12.58
C THR A 107 -3.53 18.49 13.84
N THR A 108 -4.58 19.30 13.75
CA THR A 108 -5.52 19.58 14.86
C THR A 108 -6.94 19.13 14.55
N ARG A 109 -7.12 18.30 13.50
CA ARG A 109 -8.46 17.92 12.99
C ARG A 109 -9.20 16.87 13.84
N PHE A 110 -8.46 16.07 14.59
CA PHE A 110 -8.95 14.83 15.22
C PHE A 110 -9.90 15.04 16.40
N TYR A 111 -9.54 15.92 17.33
CA TYR A 111 -10.34 16.23 18.51
C TYR A 111 -10.05 17.65 18.99
N ASN A 112 -10.97 18.21 19.78
CA ASN A 112 -10.77 19.52 20.39
C ASN A 112 -9.95 19.40 21.68
N LYS A 113 -8.79 20.07 21.74
CA LYS A 113 -7.92 20.09 22.94
C LYS A 113 -8.67 20.55 24.21
N ASN A 114 -9.70 21.38 24.07
CA ASN A 114 -10.49 21.88 25.18
C ASN A 114 -11.27 20.75 25.90
N GLU A 115 -11.54 19.60 25.25
CA GLU A 115 -12.12 18.42 25.91
C GLU A 115 -11.13 17.79 26.92
N VAL A 116 -9.83 17.87 26.61
CA VAL A 116 -8.74 17.38 27.49
C VAL A 116 -8.45 18.41 28.59
N GLU A 117 -8.28 19.68 28.24
CA GLU A 117 -8.00 20.76 29.19
C GLU A 117 -9.15 20.94 30.21
N GLY A 118 -10.41 20.74 29.79
CA GLY A 118 -11.58 20.76 30.67
C GLY A 118 -11.65 19.62 31.70
N GLN A 119 -10.78 18.62 31.62
CA GLN A 119 -10.64 17.53 32.61
C GLN A 119 -9.47 17.79 33.58
N ASN A 120 -8.97 19.03 33.66
CA ASN A 120 -7.78 19.44 34.41
C ASN A 120 -6.48 18.74 33.95
N ILE A 121 -6.42 18.31 32.69
CA ILE A 121 -5.23 17.71 32.08
C ILE A 121 -4.48 18.78 31.29
N THR A 122 -3.19 18.95 31.56
CA THR A 122 -2.33 19.87 30.81
C THR A 122 -2.15 19.34 29.39
N TYR A 123 -2.45 20.15 28.37
CA TYR A 123 -2.28 19.75 26.97
C TYR A 123 -1.05 20.41 26.34
N VAL A 124 -0.21 19.61 25.68
CA VAL A 124 0.98 20.05 24.96
C VAL A 124 0.97 19.45 23.56
N LYS A 125 1.11 20.28 22.53
CA LYS A 125 1.30 19.83 21.15
C LYS A 125 2.76 19.99 20.74
N LEU A 126 3.47 18.88 20.58
CA LEU A 126 4.85 18.85 20.12
C LEU A 126 4.84 18.39 18.65
N GLN A 127 4.76 19.34 17.73
CA GLN A 127 4.67 19.05 16.29
C GLN A 127 5.97 18.43 15.77
N CYS A 128 6.03 17.10 15.78
CA CYS A 128 6.96 16.36 14.91
C CYS A 128 6.66 16.71 13.45
N ARG A 129 7.69 16.88 12.62
CA ARG A 129 7.49 17.08 11.18
C ARG A 129 6.76 15.86 10.61
N GLY A 130 5.88 16.09 9.63
CA GLY A 130 5.29 15.00 8.86
C GLY A 130 6.34 14.28 8.01
N HIS A 131 5.90 13.32 7.18
CA HIS A 131 6.72 12.58 6.19
C HIS A 131 7.51 11.36 6.71
N GLY A 132 7.29 10.93 7.95
CA GLY A 132 7.84 9.68 8.47
C GLY A 132 9.26 9.77 9.01
N GLU A 133 9.94 10.91 8.88
CA GLU A 133 11.24 11.17 9.51
C GLU A 133 11.21 10.94 11.03
N CYS A 134 12.32 10.44 11.58
CA CYS A 134 12.48 10.25 13.02
C CYS A 134 12.51 11.61 13.77
N PRO A 135 12.04 11.70 15.03
CA PRO A 135 12.11 12.93 15.81
C PRO A 135 13.54 13.45 15.93
N SER A 136 13.77 14.75 15.68
CA SER A 136 15.12 15.33 15.74
C SER A 136 15.69 15.31 17.17
N GLN A 137 17.01 15.47 17.32
CA GLN A 137 17.60 15.57 18.66
C GLN A 137 17.01 16.74 19.46
N GLU A 138 16.76 17.90 18.82
CA GLU A 138 16.09 19.04 19.42
C GLU A 138 14.68 18.68 19.93
N GLN A 139 13.86 18.00 19.12
CA GLN A 139 12.53 17.53 19.52
C GLN A 139 12.59 16.51 20.67
N THR A 140 13.63 15.67 20.67
CA THR A 140 13.87 14.66 21.71
C THR A 140 14.21 15.33 23.04
N ASN A 141 15.14 16.29 23.03
CA ASN A 141 15.53 17.09 24.19
C ASN A 141 14.32 17.87 24.76
N ILE A 142 13.52 18.52 23.89
CA ILE A 142 12.32 19.27 24.30
C ILE A 142 11.28 18.32 24.94
N PHE A 143 11.04 17.15 24.35
CA PHE A 143 10.14 16.15 24.93
C PHE A 143 10.61 15.72 26.33
N ILE A 144 11.91 15.46 26.48
CA ILE A 144 12.52 15.05 27.76
C ILE A 144 12.39 16.16 28.80
N GLU A 145 12.73 17.41 28.48
CA GLU A 145 12.60 18.55 29.42
C GLU A 145 11.15 18.70 29.90
N ILE A 146 10.18 18.65 28.98
CA ILE A 146 8.75 18.73 29.31
C ILE A 146 8.35 17.61 30.29
N CYS A 147 8.78 16.37 30.02
CA CYS A 147 8.44 15.22 30.86
C CYS A 147 9.11 15.32 32.25
N GLN A 148 10.40 15.64 32.33
CA GLN A 148 11.13 15.81 33.60
C GLN A 148 10.55 16.94 34.45
N LYS A 149 10.28 18.10 33.84
CA LYS A 149 9.69 19.29 34.49
C LYS A 149 8.26 19.09 34.96
N TYR A 150 7.52 18.20 34.30
CA TYR A 150 6.18 17.81 34.72
C TYR A 150 6.21 16.76 35.84
N ILE A 151 7.00 15.69 35.69
CA ILE A 151 7.12 14.60 36.70
C ILE A 151 7.67 15.12 38.03
N SER A 152 8.64 16.04 38.00
CA SER A 152 9.18 16.66 39.22
C SER A 152 8.16 17.50 40.01
N LYS A 153 7.11 18.01 39.34
CA LYS A 153 6.01 18.75 39.98
C LYS A 153 4.82 17.87 40.34
N ASN A 154 4.54 16.85 39.53
CA ASN A 154 3.37 15.98 39.65
C ASN A 154 3.77 14.50 39.71
N PRO A 155 4.50 14.05 40.74
CA PRO A 155 5.13 12.73 40.77
C PRO A 155 4.14 11.56 40.79
N LEU A 156 2.89 11.79 41.20
CA LEU A 156 1.81 10.81 41.22
C LEU A 156 0.94 10.78 39.95
N GLU A 157 1.25 11.63 38.96
CA GLU A 157 0.46 11.77 37.73
C GLU A 157 1.20 11.15 36.54
N SER A 158 0.42 10.58 35.62
CA SER A 158 0.92 9.98 34.38
C SER A 158 0.84 10.96 33.20
N ILE A 159 1.75 10.75 32.25
CA ILE A 159 1.85 11.45 30.97
C ILE A 159 1.25 10.56 29.88
N GLY A 160 0.26 11.07 29.19
CA GLY A 160 -0.26 10.47 27.97
C GLY A 160 0.52 10.97 26.76
N VAL A 161 0.93 10.07 25.87
CA VAL A 161 1.63 10.42 24.63
C VAL A 161 1.01 9.70 23.45
N HIS A 162 0.67 10.44 22.39
CA HIS A 162 0.19 9.87 21.14
C HIS A 162 0.75 10.57 19.91
N CYS A 163 1.01 9.80 18.86
CA CYS A 163 0.96 10.27 17.48
C CYS A 163 -0.37 9.81 16.88
N THR A 164 -0.44 9.49 15.60
CA THR A 164 -1.67 8.96 15.01
C THR A 164 -2.01 7.56 15.53
N HIS A 165 -1.09 6.61 15.41
CA HIS A 165 -1.29 5.21 15.83
C HIS A 165 -0.73 4.92 17.23
N GLY A 166 0.15 5.77 17.75
CA GLY A 166 0.73 5.60 19.10
C GLY A 166 1.83 4.54 19.18
N PHE A 167 2.65 4.41 18.14
CA PHE A 167 3.71 3.40 18.05
C PHE A 167 5.08 4.00 17.70
N ASN A 168 5.32 4.45 16.46
CA ASN A 168 6.68 4.83 16.03
C ASN A 168 7.18 6.15 16.65
N ARG A 169 6.60 7.30 16.29
CA ARG A 169 6.92 8.61 16.91
C ARG A 169 6.78 8.60 18.44
N THR A 170 5.70 7.99 18.96
CA THR A 170 5.43 7.85 20.39
C THR A 170 6.47 6.99 21.11
N GLY A 171 6.77 5.82 20.55
CA GLY A 171 7.73 4.87 21.11
C GLY A 171 9.14 5.44 21.10
N PHE A 172 9.56 6.08 20.01
CA PHE A 172 10.86 6.73 19.91
C PHE A 172 11.11 7.73 21.05
N LEU A 173 10.18 8.67 21.25
CA LEU A 173 10.33 9.69 22.30
C LEU A 173 10.26 9.11 23.72
N ILE A 174 9.39 8.12 23.96
CA ILE A 174 9.34 7.42 25.24
C ILE A 174 10.63 6.63 25.49
N VAL A 175 11.13 5.89 24.50
CA VAL A 175 12.38 5.11 24.59
C VAL A 175 13.57 6.04 24.85
N ALA A 176 13.69 7.14 24.11
CA ALA A 176 14.73 8.15 24.35
C ALA A 176 14.67 8.73 25.77
N TYR A 177 13.47 8.97 26.32
CA TYR A 177 13.32 9.36 27.73
C TYR A 177 13.80 8.26 28.70
N LEU A 178 13.46 6.99 28.48
CA LEU A 178 13.92 5.88 29.34
C LEU A 178 15.46 5.78 29.33
N ILE A 179 16.09 6.01 28.18
CA ILE A 179 17.55 6.01 28.04
C ILE A 179 18.16 7.24 28.75
N GLU A 180 17.81 8.46 28.31
CA GLU A 180 18.47 9.69 28.79
C GLU A 180 18.11 10.06 30.24
N SER A 181 16.89 9.78 30.69
CA SER A 181 16.41 10.20 32.03
C SER A 181 16.45 9.10 33.09
N LEU A 182 16.35 7.82 32.70
CA LEU A 182 16.38 6.69 33.63
C LEU A 182 17.60 5.78 33.47
N SER A 183 18.51 6.10 32.53
CA SER A 183 19.75 5.35 32.24
C SER A 183 19.53 3.90 31.81
N TRP A 184 18.45 3.62 31.07
CA TRP A 184 18.19 2.30 30.51
C TRP A 184 19.06 2.08 29.26
N SER A 185 19.47 0.83 29.02
CA SER A 185 20.07 0.47 27.73
C SER A 185 19.02 0.57 26.61
N VAL A 186 19.45 0.88 25.38
CA VAL A 186 18.56 1.03 24.23
C VAL A 186 17.73 -0.24 23.99
N GLU A 187 18.30 -1.41 24.23
CA GLU A 187 17.63 -2.70 24.07
C GLU A 187 16.54 -2.92 25.11
N ALA A 188 16.84 -2.63 26.38
CA ALA A 188 15.88 -2.77 27.47
C ALA A 188 14.70 -1.82 27.27
N ALA A 189 14.96 -0.57 26.88
CA ALA A 189 13.94 0.45 26.63
C ALA A 189 13.02 0.07 25.45
N ILE A 190 13.58 -0.35 24.30
CA ILE A 190 12.79 -0.79 23.14
C ILE A 190 11.96 -2.04 23.48
N LYS A 191 12.56 -3.03 24.14
CA LYS A 191 11.86 -4.27 24.52
C LYS A 191 10.75 -4.03 25.53
N TYR A 192 10.94 -3.13 26.48
CA TYR A 192 9.92 -2.81 27.45
C TYR A 192 8.76 -2.01 26.82
N PHE A 193 9.06 -1.09 25.89
CA PHE A 193 8.02 -0.44 25.09
C PHE A 193 7.24 -1.44 24.25
N SER A 194 7.88 -2.43 23.62
CA SER A 194 7.18 -3.46 22.83
C SER A 194 6.27 -4.35 23.66
N GLN A 195 6.65 -4.67 24.91
CA GLN A 195 5.79 -5.40 25.84
C GLN A 195 4.58 -4.58 26.29
N ALA A 196 4.76 -3.29 26.57
CA ALA A 196 3.69 -2.42 27.03
C ALA A 196 2.75 -1.93 25.90
N ARG A 197 3.24 -1.91 24.66
CA ARG A 197 2.50 -1.47 23.47
C ARG A 197 2.80 -2.39 22.26
N PRO A 198 2.34 -3.66 22.26
CA PRO A 198 2.69 -4.63 21.20
C PRO A 198 2.25 -4.19 19.80
N PRO A 199 3.12 -4.31 18.77
CA PRO A 199 4.43 -5.00 18.77
C PRO A 199 5.62 -4.10 19.18
N GLY A 200 5.38 -2.85 19.57
CA GLY A 200 6.39 -1.81 19.76
C GLY A 200 6.57 -0.91 18.53
N ILE A 201 7.76 -0.35 18.38
CA ILE A 201 8.15 0.38 17.18
C ILE A 201 8.28 -0.65 16.04
N TYR A 202 7.59 -0.41 14.92
CA TYR A 202 7.53 -1.34 13.78
C TYR A 202 8.08 -0.74 12.47
N LYS A 203 8.50 0.53 12.49
CA LYS A 203 9.26 1.17 11.40
C LYS A 203 10.76 1.03 11.68
N ALA A 204 11.50 0.39 10.78
CA ALA A 204 12.90 -0.01 11.01
C ALA A 204 13.87 1.18 11.14
N ASP A 205 13.62 2.25 10.40
CA ASP A 205 14.33 3.53 10.48
C ASP A 205 14.29 4.14 11.88
N TYR A 206 13.16 4.02 12.59
CA TYR A 206 13.04 4.50 13.98
C TYR A 206 13.89 3.68 14.96
N ILE A 207 14.04 2.37 14.72
CA ILE A 207 14.90 1.51 15.55
C ILE A 207 16.36 1.81 15.23
N GLN A 208 16.73 1.88 13.95
CA GLN A 208 18.10 2.20 13.51
C GLN A 208 18.58 3.55 14.04
N GLU A 209 17.73 4.59 14.01
CA GLU A 209 18.06 5.91 14.56
C GLU A 209 18.23 5.88 16.09
N LEU A 210 17.45 5.10 16.83
CA LEU A 210 17.66 4.91 18.27
C LEU A 210 19.01 4.26 18.58
N PHE A 211 19.37 3.20 17.85
CA PHE A 211 20.70 2.59 17.99
C PHE A 211 21.82 3.53 17.52
N SER A 212 21.63 4.30 16.45
CA SER A 212 22.59 5.29 15.98
C SER A 212 22.87 6.41 16.99
N ARG A 213 21.94 6.71 17.90
CA ARG A 213 22.11 7.74 18.95
C ARG A 213 22.58 7.20 20.28
N TYR A 214 22.16 5.99 20.66
CA TYR A 214 22.24 5.49 22.03
C TYR A 214 22.91 4.10 22.17
N GLY A 215 23.44 3.53 21.09
CA GLY A 215 24.11 2.24 21.09
C GLY A 215 24.97 2.04 19.84
N GLU A 216 25.10 0.80 19.39
CA GLU A 216 25.82 0.43 18.17
C GLU A 216 24.85 0.02 17.06
N ILE A 217 25.00 0.57 15.85
CA ILE A 217 24.10 0.29 14.71
C ILE A 217 24.07 -1.20 14.36
N GLY A 218 25.16 -1.93 14.61
CA GLY A 218 25.26 -3.37 14.37
C GLY A 218 24.42 -4.25 15.29
N ASP A 219 24.00 -3.73 16.45
CA ASP A 219 23.17 -4.44 17.44
C ASP A 219 21.67 -4.11 17.30
N ALA A 220 21.30 -3.29 16.30
CA ALA A 220 19.92 -2.89 16.06
C ALA A 220 19.01 -4.09 15.75
N PHE A 221 17.95 -4.25 16.54
CA PHE A 221 16.97 -5.32 16.30
C PHE A 221 16.26 -5.14 14.95
N PRO A 222 15.95 -6.24 14.23
CA PRO A 222 15.02 -6.18 13.11
C PRO A 222 13.67 -5.67 13.61
N ALA A 223 12.99 -4.85 12.79
CA ALA A 223 11.65 -4.41 13.11
C ALA A 223 10.70 -5.63 13.23
N PRO A 224 9.78 -5.63 14.22
CA PRO A 224 8.79 -6.68 14.33
C PRO A 224 7.90 -6.73 13.08
N PRO A 225 7.30 -7.89 12.75
CA PRO A 225 6.33 -8.00 11.66
C PRO A 225 5.24 -6.93 11.76
N LEU A 226 4.86 -6.35 10.63
CA LEU A 226 3.77 -5.36 10.57
C LEU A 226 2.48 -6.00 11.11
N PRO A 227 1.81 -5.36 12.09
CA PRO A 227 0.54 -5.87 12.61
C PRO A 227 -0.54 -5.96 11.52
N ASP A 228 -1.49 -6.86 11.68
CA ASP A 228 -2.56 -7.08 10.69
C ASP A 228 -3.35 -5.80 10.36
N TRP A 229 -3.56 -4.93 11.36
CA TRP A 229 -4.22 -3.63 11.22
C TRP A 229 -3.39 -2.55 10.50
N CYS A 230 -2.12 -2.81 10.21
CA CYS A 230 -1.21 -1.90 9.52
C CYS A 230 -1.13 -2.17 7.99
N ASN A 231 -1.81 -3.20 7.49
CA ASN A 231 -1.69 -3.69 6.11
C ASN A 231 -2.61 -2.96 5.10
N GLU A 232 -2.49 -1.63 4.99
CA GLU A 232 -3.21 -0.79 4.00
C GLU A 232 -2.40 0.49 3.65
N ASP A 233 -2.73 1.11 2.50
CA ASP A 233 -1.82 1.89 1.62
C ASP A 233 -1.25 3.23 2.17
N ASP A 234 -0.17 3.71 1.54
CA ASP A 234 0.68 4.86 1.96
C ASP A 234 0.39 6.20 1.23
N ASP A 235 -0.85 6.42 0.77
CA ASP A 235 -1.27 7.59 -0.04
C ASP A 235 -1.29 8.93 0.71
N VAL A 236 -1.33 8.85 2.03
CA VAL A 236 -1.54 9.93 2.99
C VAL A 236 -0.61 9.70 4.16
N ASP A 237 -0.15 10.77 4.81
CA ASP A 237 0.71 10.60 5.98
C ASP A 237 -0.05 9.93 7.13
N ASP A 238 0.67 9.49 8.17
CA ASP A 238 0.03 8.79 9.30
C ASP A 238 -1.15 9.63 9.87
N ASP A 239 -1.09 10.97 9.80
CA ASP A 239 -2.13 11.91 10.26
C ASP A 239 -3.32 12.09 9.28
N GLY A 240 -3.36 11.32 8.18
CA GLY A 240 -4.36 11.41 7.12
C GLY A 240 -4.38 12.78 6.43
N SER A 241 -3.27 13.50 6.49
CA SER A 241 -3.04 14.65 5.62
C SER A 241 -2.52 14.12 4.29
N SER A 242 -2.91 14.76 3.19
CA SER A 242 -2.11 14.61 1.96
C SER A 242 -0.66 15.00 2.27
N VAL A 243 0.31 14.42 1.57
CA VAL A 243 1.77 14.67 1.77
C VAL A 243 2.18 16.08 1.24
N ARG A 244 1.29 17.06 1.44
CA ARG A 244 1.25 18.42 0.91
C ARG A 244 0.35 19.29 1.81
N ASP A 245 0.90 19.91 2.84
CA ASP A 245 0.37 21.19 3.32
C ASP A 245 1.53 22.04 3.88
N GLY A 246 1.87 23.12 3.17
CA GLY A 246 3.20 23.75 3.27
C GLY A 246 3.37 25.01 2.43
N LYS A 247 2.44 25.96 2.61
CA LYS A 247 2.35 27.32 2.03
C LYS A 247 1.68 27.46 0.65
N ASP A 248 0.79 28.46 0.59
CA ASP A 248 0.09 28.96 -0.59
C ASP A 248 1.03 29.22 -1.78
N ARG A 249 0.85 28.44 -2.86
CA ARG A 249 1.36 28.74 -4.21
C ARG A 249 0.38 28.21 -5.27
N PRO A 250 0.30 28.85 -6.45
CA PRO A 250 -0.65 28.48 -7.51
C PRO A 250 -0.44 27.04 -8.03
N PRO A 251 -1.47 26.44 -8.66
CA PRO A 251 -1.50 25.00 -8.94
C PRO A 251 -0.42 24.59 -9.94
N SER A 252 0.65 23.95 -9.47
CA SER A 252 1.58 23.26 -10.36
C SER A 252 2.37 22.12 -9.70
N LYS A 253 2.63 21.10 -10.54
CA LYS A 253 3.57 19.96 -10.37
C LYS A 253 3.11 18.80 -9.47
N LYS A 254 2.92 17.63 -10.10
CA LYS A 254 2.91 16.29 -9.49
C LYS A 254 4.21 16.08 -8.68
N ARG A 255 4.20 15.21 -7.66
CA ARG A 255 5.39 14.89 -6.84
C ARG A 255 6.49 14.39 -7.79
N LYS A 256 7.70 14.94 -7.71
CA LYS A 256 8.81 14.50 -8.57
C LYS A 256 9.13 13.06 -8.19
N GLU A 257 9.01 12.14 -9.15
CA GLU A 257 9.19 10.73 -8.87
C GLU A 257 10.64 10.42 -8.47
N MET A 258 10.80 9.43 -7.58
CA MET A 258 12.10 8.85 -7.31
C MET A 258 12.59 8.14 -8.58
N ARG A 259 13.82 8.43 -8.98
CA ARG A 259 14.39 7.90 -10.22
C ARG A 259 15.60 7.05 -9.90
N LYS A 260 15.55 5.78 -10.30
CA LYS A 260 16.71 4.90 -10.33
C LYS A 260 17.76 5.52 -11.26
N LYS A 261 18.98 5.71 -10.76
CA LYS A 261 20.11 6.10 -11.62
C LYS A 261 20.53 4.85 -12.40
N ASN A 262 20.68 4.97 -13.71
CA ASN A 262 21.06 3.89 -14.63
C ASN A 262 20.11 2.67 -14.51
N PRO A 263 18.82 2.81 -14.85
CA PRO A 263 17.94 1.66 -14.89
C PRO A 263 18.39 0.70 -16.00
N VAL A 264 18.40 -0.58 -15.70
CA VAL A 264 18.82 -1.67 -16.60
C VAL A 264 17.56 -2.44 -16.98
N PHE A 265 17.34 -2.65 -18.27
CA PHE A 265 16.27 -3.53 -18.75
C PHE A 265 16.65 -4.99 -18.46
N MET A 266 15.75 -5.95 -18.63
CA MET A 266 16.11 -7.38 -18.56
C MET A 266 17.35 -7.65 -19.42
N GLU A 267 18.37 -8.26 -18.82
CA GLU A 267 19.64 -8.59 -19.50
C GLU A 267 19.39 -9.56 -20.65
N GLY A 268 20.18 -9.46 -21.72
CA GLY A 268 20.03 -10.30 -22.91
C GLY A 268 18.92 -9.88 -23.89
N VAL A 269 18.14 -8.84 -23.62
CA VAL A 269 17.14 -8.31 -24.58
C VAL A 269 17.75 -7.21 -25.46
N PRO A 270 17.87 -7.39 -26.78
CA PRO A 270 18.41 -6.37 -27.69
C PRO A 270 17.37 -5.29 -28.02
N GLY A 271 17.79 -4.17 -28.61
CA GLY A 271 16.89 -3.13 -29.16
C GLY A 271 16.03 -2.37 -28.13
N VAL A 272 16.38 -2.47 -26.84
CA VAL A 272 15.72 -1.72 -25.75
C VAL A 272 16.73 -0.77 -25.11
N THR A 273 16.36 0.50 -24.94
CA THR A 273 17.23 1.53 -24.36
C THR A 273 16.57 2.22 -23.16
N PRO A 274 17.27 2.45 -22.04
CA PRO A 274 16.74 3.25 -20.94
C PRO A 274 16.59 4.71 -21.37
N VAL A 275 15.40 5.29 -21.17
CA VAL A 275 15.17 6.69 -21.51
C VAL A 275 15.87 7.59 -20.50
N SER A 276 16.68 8.53 -21.00
CA SER A 276 17.40 9.51 -20.19
C SER A 276 16.75 10.91 -20.20
N ASP A 277 15.92 11.23 -21.20
CA ASP A 277 15.21 12.52 -21.24
C ASP A 277 14.15 12.63 -20.13
N ASN A 278 14.40 13.58 -19.25
CA ASN A 278 13.54 13.93 -18.12
C ASN A 278 12.11 14.28 -18.52
N ASN A 279 11.91 14.90 -19.69
CA ASN A 279 10.59 15.31 -20.16
C ASN A 279 9.81 14.11 -20.69
N LEU A 280 10.44 13.30 -21.56
CA LEU A 280 9.85 12.07 -22.09
C LEU A 280 9.51 11.05 -20.99
N ILE A 281 10.43 10.80 -20.03
CA ILE A 281 10.16 9.96 -18.85
C ILE A 281 8.89 10.44 -18.15
N THR A 282 8.82 11.74 -17.84
CA THR A 282 7.68 12.33 -17.13
C THR A 282 6.39 12.24 -17.93
N TYR A 283 6.45 12.39 -19.26
CA TYR A 283 5.30 12.23 -20.16
C TYR A 283 4.78 10.79 -20.13
N VAL A 284 5.64 9.80 -20.39
CA VAL A 284 5.29 8.38 -20.44
C VAL A 284 4.70 7.91 -19.11
N GLN A 285 5.36 8.23 -17.99
CA GLN A 285 4.88 7.92 -16.65
C GLN A 285 3.49 8.51 -16.40
N GLN A 286 3.31 9.80 -16.66
CA GLN A 286 2.01 10.45 -16.45
C GLN A 286 0.93 9.90 -17.38
N LYS A 287 1.27 9.53 -18.61
CA LYS A 287 0.34 8.95 -19.58
C LYS A 287 -0.14 7.58 -19.12
N CYS A 288 0.77 6.70 -18.70
CA CYS A 288 0.42 5.40 -18.11
C CYS A 288 -0.48 5.56 -16.88
N GLN A 289 -0.12 6.46 -15.96
CA GLN A 289 -0.91 6.74 -14.76
C GLN A 289 -2.32 7.24 -15.10
N ASN A 290 -2.43 8.20 -16.02
CA ASN A 290 -3.72 8.74 -16.46
C ASN A 290 -4.59 7.67 -17.16
N MET A 291 -3.99 6.81 -17.99
CA MET A 291 -4.66 5.68 -18.66
C MET A 291 -5.15 4.60 -17.69
N CYS A 292 -4.46 4.45 -16.55
CA CYS A 292 -4.83 3.59 -15.43
C CYS A 292 -5.81 4.22 -14.43
N GLY A 293 -6.12 5.53 -14.54
CA GLY A 293 -6.82 6.25 -13.47
C GLY A 293 -6.02 6.40 -12.16
N TRP A 294 -4.72 6.11 -12.19
CA TRP A 294 -3.82 6.12 -11.04
C TRP A 294 -3.50 7.57 -10.62
N LYS A 295 -3.85 7.91 -9.38
CA LYS A 295 -3.71 9.28 -8.85
C LYS A 295 -2.39 9.51 -8.09
N MET A 296 -1.69 8.44 -7.73
CA MET A 296 -0.40 8.49 -7.02
C MET A 296 0.77 8.65 -7.99
N SER A 297 1.99 8.71 -7.43
CA SER A 297 3.25 8.54 -8.17
C SER A 297 3.66 7.06 -8.27
N GLY A 298 4.56 6.74 -9.19
CA GLY A 298 5.11 5.38 -9.33
C GLY A 298 4.30 4.47 -10.25
N PHE A 299 4.63 3.18 -10.19
CA PHE A 299 4.15 2.15 -11.11
C PHE A 299 2.67 1.78 -10.88
N PRO A 300 1.78 1.94 -11.88
CA PRO A 300 0.34 1.77 -11.70
C PRO A 300 -0.16 0.32 -11.87
N GLY A 301 0.71 -0.67 -12.12
CA GLY A 301 0.30 -2.05 -12.39
C GLY A 301 -0.32 -2.79 -11.20
N SER A 302 -1.26 -3.71 -11.47
CA SER A 302 -1.98 -4.50 -10.47
C SER A 302 -1.07 -5.43 -9.66
N GLN A 303 -0.98 -5.31 -8.34
CA GLN A 303 -0.10 -6.10 -7.49
C GLN A 303 -0.86 -7.27 -6.85
N PRO A 304 -0.63 -8.52 -7.28
CA PRO A 304 -1.32 -9.69 -6.74
C PRO A 304 -0.87 -10.04 -5.32
N VAL A 305 -1.80 -10.49 -4.49
CA VAL A 305 -1.54 -10.95 -3.12
C VAL A 305 -1.19 -12.44 -3.08
N SER A 306 -0.40 -12.86 -2.09
CA SER A 306 -0.06 -14.28 -1.92
C SER A 306 -1.28 -15.09 -1.50
N MET A 307 -1.49 -16.26 -2.11
CA MET A 307 -2.58 -17.15 -1.76
C MET A 307 -2.40 -17.74 -0.36
N ASP A 308 -3.44 -17.69 0.45
CA ASP A 308 -3.49 -18.24 1.81
C ASP A 308 -4.83 -18.97 2.05
N VAL A 309 -4.98 -19.61 3.21
CA VAL A 309 -6.19 -20.38 3.57
C VAL A 309 -7.47 -19.53 3.67
N ASN A 310 -7.34 -18.22 3.89
CA ASN A 310 -8.46 -17.30 4.02
C ASN A 310 -8.90 -16.74 2.66
N ASN A 311 -7.97 -16.46 1.74
CA ASN A 311 -8.27 -15.87 0.44
C ASN A 311 -8.54 -16.93 -0.65
N MET A 312 -8.06 -18.17 -0.49
CA MET A 312 -8.38 -19.29 -1.40
C MET A 312 -9.89 -19.53 -1.57
N LYS A 313 -10.71 -19.17 -0.57
CA LYS A 313 -12.18 -19.24 -0.65
C LYS A 313 -12.78 -18.41 -1.79
N TYR A 314 -12.08 -17.38 -2.29
CA TYR A 314 -12.55 -16.56 -3.41
C TYR A 314 -12.73 -17.39 -4.69
N LEU A 315 -11.93 -18.45 -4.88
CA LEU A 315 -12.05 -19.39 -6.00
C LEU A 315 -13.40 -20.16 -6.01
N HIS A 316 -14.09 -20.23 -4.87
CA HIS A 316 -15.44 -20.79 -4.76
C HIS A 316 -16.54 -19.72 -4.83
N ALA A 317 -16.21 -18.44 -4.63
CA ALA A 317 -17.16 -17.35 -4.54
C ALA A 317 -17.47 -16.68 -5.89
N LYS A 318 -16.53 -16.70 -6.84
CA LYS A 318 -16.70 -16.15 -8.19
C LYS A 318 -15.85 -16.90 -9.23
N PRO A 319 -16.13 -16.74 -10.54
CA PRO A 319 -15.33 -17.37 -11.59
C PRO A 319 -13.90 -16.79 -11.64
N TYR A 320 -12.93 -17.70 -11.73
CA TYR A 320 -11.50 -17.40 -11.88
C TYR A 320 -10.94 -18.10 -13.11
N LYS A 321 -9.86 -17.54 -13.64
CA LYS A 321 -8.94 -18.24 -14.54
C LYS A 321 -7.58 -18.41 -13.88
N VAL A 322 -6.86 -19.45 -14.29
CA VAL A 322 -5.51 -19.77 -13.82
C VAL A 322 -4.52 -19.75 -14.99
N SER A 323 -3.32 -19.29 -14.72
CA SER A 323 -2.16 -19.41 -15.61
C SER A 323 -0.91 -19.74 -14.80
N TRP A 324 0.18 -20.11 -15.47
CA TRP A 324 1.47 -20.29 -14.81
C TRP A 324 2.03 -18.93 -14.37
N LYS A 325 2.72 -18.90 -13.23
CA LYS A 325 3.66 -17.82 -12.96
C LYS A 325 4.99 -18.18 -13.64
N ALA A 326 5.54 -17.26 -14.41
CA ALA A 326 6.87 -17.41 -14.99
C ALA A 326 7.89 -16.74 -14.07
N ASP A 327 9.14 -17.17 -14.12
CA ASP A 327 10.24 -16.35 -13.60
C ASP A 327 10.66 -15.31 -14.65
N GLY A 328 10.30 -14.05 -14.42
CA GLY A 328 10.44 -12.98 -15.40
C GLY A 328 10.29 -11.60 -14.80
N THR A 329 10.71 -10.58 -15.57
CA THR A 329 10.63 -9.19 -15.14
C THR A 329 9.35 -8.57 -15.67
N ARG A 330 8.51 -8.09 -14.74
CA ARG A 330 7.24 -7.43 -15.09
C ARG A 330 7.49 -6.08 -15.77
N TYR A 331 6.79 -5.84 -16.87
CA TYR A 331 6.72 -4.55 -17.53
C TYR A 331 5.31 -4.24 -18.05
N MET A 332 4.87 -3.00 -17.86
CA MET A 332 3.77 -2.46 -18.65
C MET A 332 4.31 -1.94 -19.99
N MET A 333 3.61 -2.23 -21.08
CA MET A 333 3.92 -1.74 -22.42
C MET A 333 2.94 -0.63 -22.79
N LEU A 334 3.45 0.59 -22.98
CA LEU A 334 2.74 1.69 -23.62
C LEU A 334 3.08 1.71 -25.11
N ILE A 335 2.07 1.55 -25.95
CA ILE A 335 2.15 1.81 -27.38
C ILE A 335 1.50 3.19 -27.58
N ASP A 336 2.34 4.22 -27.69
CA ASP A 336 1.85 5.59 -27.80
C ASP A 336 1.32 5.86 -29.21
N LYS A 337 2.18 5.60 -30.19
CA LYS A 337 1.98 5.63 -31.64
C LYS A 337 3.13 4.84 -32.30
N GLU A 338 3.23 4.90 -33.62
CA GLU A 338 4.36 4.36 -34.39
C GLU A 338 5.71 4.91 -33.88
N ASP A 339 6.71 4.02 -33.80
CA ASP A 339 8.07 4.24 -33.25
C ASP A 339 8.18 4.80 -31.81
N GLU A 340 7.06 4.97 -31.10
CA GLU A 340 6.99 5.37 -29.69
C GLU A 340 6.36 4.26 -28.84
N ILE A 341 7.12 3.18 -28.68
CA ILE A 341 6.83 2.04 -27.81
C ILE A 341 7.71 2.13 -26.56
N TYR A 342 7.08 2.13 -25.39
CA TYR A 342 7.75 2.26 -24.10
C TYR A 342 7.42 1.12 -23.15
N PHE A 343 8.40 0.70 -22.38
CA PHE A 343 8.27 -0.26 -21.30
C PHE A 343 8.48 0.44 -19.96
N ILE A 344 7.66 0.10 -18.96
CA ILE A 344 7.71 0.66 -17.62
C ILE A 344 7.84 -0.48 -16.59
N ASP A 345 8.89 -0.44 -15.77
CA ASP A 345 9.15 -1.46 -14.73
C ASP A 345 8.51 -1.11 -13.37
N ARG A 346 8.69 -1.99 -12.37
CA ARG A 346 8.19 -1.79 -11.01
C ARG A 346 8.81 -0.59 -10.28
N ASP A 347 10.03 -0.18 -10.66
CA ASP A 347 10.70 1.02 -10.15
C ASP A 347 10.22 2.30 -10.87
N ASN A 348 9.24 2.16 -11.78
CA ASN A 348 8.72 3.17 -12.69
C ASN A 348 9.75 3.74 -13.68
N SER A 349 10.83 3.00 -13.94
CA SER A 349 11.83 3.32 -14.95
C SER A 349 11.25 3.15 -16.35
N VAL A 350 11.58 4.06 -17.26
CA VAL A 350 11.06 4.07 -18.64
C VAL A 350 12.15 3.62 -19.61
N PHE A 351 11.81 2.69 -20.49
CA PHE A 351 12.66 2.19 -21.56
C PHE A 351 11.96 2.37 -22.90
N LYS A 352 12.68 2.80 -23.95
CA LYS A 352 12.18 2.83 -25.33
C LYS A 352 12.55 1.52 -26.03
N VAL A 353 11.65 1.02 -26.86
CA VAL A 353 11.91 -0.11 -27.75
C VAL A 353 11.86 0.35 -29.20
N ASP A 354 12.87 0.00 -29.97
CA ASP A 354 12.96 0.29 -31.41
C ASP A 354 12.70 -0.98 -32.22
N GLY A 355 12.10 -0.85 -33.42
CA GLY A 355 11.88 -1.99 -34.32
C GLY A 355 10.73 -2.94 -33.94
N LEU A 356 9.69 -2.44 -33.26
CA LEU A 356 8.43 -3.17 -33.04
C LEU A 356 7.26 -2.48 -33.74
N THR A 357 6.53 -3.23 -34.57
CA THR A 357 5.37 -2.68 -35.33
C THR A 357 4.05 -3.32 -34.89
N PHE A 358 3.03 -2.51 -34.62
CA PHE A 358 1.69 -2.96 -34.20
C PHE A 358 0.59 -2.52 -35.18
N PRO A 359 0.33 -3.30 -36.25
CA PRO A 359 -0.69 -2.98 -37.25
C PRO A 359 -2.11 -3.00 -36.67
N ARG A 360 -2.96 -2.06 -37.10
CA ARG A 360 -4.38 -2.01 -36.75
C ARG A 360 -5.14 -3.09 -37.51
N ARG A 361 -5.90 -3.95 -36.80
CA ARG A 361 -6.60 -5.12 -37.40
C ARG A 361 -7.44 -4.80 -38.63
N LYS A 362 -8.16 -3.67 -38.61
CA LYS A 362 -9.10 -3.29 -39.70
C LYS A 362 -8.40 -2.57 -40.86
N VAL A 363 -7.24 -1.98 -40.63
CA VAL A 363 -6.48 -1.20 -41.61
C VAL A 363 -4.99 -1.54 -41.43
N PRO A 364 -4.49 -2.64 -42.01
CA PRO A 364 -3.15 -3.16 -41.70
C PRO A 364 -1.96 -2.32 -42.19
N GLU A 365 -2.21 -1.16 -42.80
CA GLU A 365 -1.19 -0.15 -43.10
C GLU A 365 -1.02 0.88 -41.96
N GLU A 366 -1.97 0.95 -41.02
CA GLU A 366 -1.94 1.90 -39.90
C GLU A 366 -1.39 1.24 -38.64
N HIS A 367 -0.64 2.00 -37.84
CA HIS A 367 -0.18 1.59 -36.52
C HIS A 367 -1.22 1.93 -35.43
N ILE A 368 -1.42 1.05 -34.45
CA ILE A 368 -2.26 1.36 -33.28
C ILE A 368 -1.61 2.41 -32.38
N ALA A 369 -2.42 3.13 -31.62
CA ALA A 369 -1.97 4.21 -30.74
C ALA A 369 -2.66 4.12 -29.36
N ASN A 370 -2.20 4.93 -28.40
CA ASN A 370 -2.82 5.12 -27.07
C ASN A 370 -3.30 3.80 -26.41
N THR A 371 -2.44 2.78 -26.44
CA THR A 371 -2.73 1.42 -25.97
C THR A 371 -1.77 1.07 -24.84
N LEU A 372 -2.30 0.52 -23.73
CA LEU A 372 -1.53 0.20 -22.52
C LEU A 372 -1.83 -1.22 -22.07
N MET A 373 -0.78 -2.04 -22.03
CA MET A 373 -0.83 -3.46 -21.70
C MET A 373 0.04 -3.77 -20.49
N ASP A 374 -0.28 -4.86 -19.79
CA ASP A 374 0.52 -5.36 -18.66
C ASP A 374 0.96 -6.81 -18.95
N GLY A 375 2.18 -7.12 -18.50
CA GLY A 375 2.90 -8.28 -18.99
C GLY A 375 4.22 -8.54 -18.30
N GLU A 376 4.88 -9.60 -18.75
CA GLU A 376 6.09 -10.16 -18.17
C GLU A 376 7.08 -10.44 -19.30
N MET A 377 8.28 -9.87 -19.22
CA MET A 377 9.39 -10.24 -20.10
C MET A 377 10.06 -11.49 -19.53
N ILE A 378 10.32 -12.46 -20.39
CA ILE A 378 10.99 -13.73 -20.08
C ILE A 378 12.04 -14.05 -21.15
N ILE A 379 12.94 -14.98 -20.84
CA ILE A 379 13.91 -15.53 -21.78
C ILE A 379 13.60 -17.02 -21.94
N ASP A 380 13.11 -17.41 -23.12
CA ASP A 380 12.91 -18.81 -23.49
C ASP A 380 14.22 -19.42 -23.99
N LYS A 381 14.55 -20.64 -23.58
CA LYS A 381 15.58 -21.45 -24.25
C LYS A 381 14.97 -22.27 -25.37
N VAL A 382 15.33 -21.95 -26.62
CA VAL A 382 14.92 -22.67 -27.84
C VAL A 382 16.17 -23.02 -28.63
N ASP A 383 16.39 -24.31 -28.86
CA ASP A 383 17.58 -24.84 -29.57
C ASP A 383 18.91 -24.27 -29.01
N ASP A 384 19.03 -24.33 -27.67
CA ASP A 384 20.13 -23.76 -26.86
C ASP A 384 20.41 -22.26 -27.06
N LYS A 385 19.45 -21.51 -27.61
CA LYS A 385 19.50 -20.04 -27.74
C LYS A 385 18.48 -19.39 -26.83
N ASP A 386 18.93 -18.33 -26.17
CA ASP A 386 18.10 -17.43 -25.39
C ASP A 386 17.26 -16.54 -26.33
N VAL A 387 15.94 -16.67 -26.27
CA VAL A 387 14.97 -15.97 -27.12
C VAL A 387 14.03 -15.14 -26.25
N PRO A 388 14.21 -13.80 -26.18
CA PRO A 388 13.37 -12.97 -25.32
C PRO A 388 11.92 -12.90 -25.81
N ARG A 389 10.99 -12.93 -24.85
CA ARG A 389 9.55 -12.81 -25.12
C ARG A 389 8.84 -11.92 -24.12
N TYR A 390 7.96 -11.07 -24.62
CA TYR A 390 6.96 -10.38 -23.82
C TYR A 390 5.65 -11.18 -23.80
N LEU A 391 5.26 -11.66 -22.62
CA LEU A 391 3.98 -12.30 -22.37
C LEU A 391 2.99 -11.24 -21.87
N ALA A 392 2.13 -10.77 -22.76
CA ALA A 392 1.02 -9.89 -22.42
C ALA A 392 -0.10 -10.70 -21.74
N TYR A 393 -0.42 -10.37 -20.49
CA TYR A 393 -1.47 -11.06 -19.72
C TYR A 393 -2.68 -10.18 -19.42
N ASP A 394 -2.57 -8.84 -19.56
CA ASP A 394 -3.71 -7.92 -19.40
C ASP A 394 -3.61 -6.68 -20.30
N ILE A 395 -4.74 -5.98 -20.47
CA ILE A 395 -4.85 -4.75 -21.26
C ILE A 395 -5.79 -3.74 -20.59
N ILE A 396 -5.27 -2.54 -20.35
CA ILE A 396 -5.93 -1.47 -19.59
C ILE A 396 -6.65 -0.52 -20.55
N LYS A 397 -6.01 -0.18 -21.67
CA LYS A 397 -6.52 0.70 -22.72
C LYS A 397 -6.17 0.14 -24.08
N PHE A 398 -7.07 0.26 -25.05
CA PHE A 398 -6.81 -0.01 -26.46
C PHE A 398 -7.36 1.14 -27.30
N GLU A 399 -6.50 1.84 -28.05
CA GLU A 399 -6.86 3.02 -28.84
C GLU A 399 -7.76 4.01 -28.06
N SER A 400 -7.29 4.38 -26.86
CA SER A 400 -8.00 5.21 -25.87
C SER A 400 -9.28 4.62 -25.23
N GLN A 401 -9.78 3.47 -25.68
CA GLN A 401 -10.98 2.81 -25.12
C GLN A 401 -10.68 2.10 -23.79
N ASP A 402 -11.60 2.19 -22.83
CA ASP A 402 -11.51 1.62 -21.46
C ASP A 402 -11.74 0.11 -21.39
N VAL A 403 -10.92 -0.65 -22.12
CA VAL A 403 -10.96 -2.12 -22.13
C VAL A 403 -10.68 -2.69 -20.72
N GLY A 404 -9.86 -2.02 -19.92
CA GLY A 404 -9.60 -2.33 -18.52
C GLY A 404 -10.84 -2.35 -17.61
N GLN A 405 -11.93 -1.67 -17.99
CA GLN A 405 -13.18 -1.66 -17.22
C GLN A 405 -14.13 -2.81 -17.61
N THR A 406 -13.67 -3.75 -18.43
CA THR A 406 -14.45 -4.92 -18.87
C THR A 406 -13.98 -6.21 -18.19
N ASP A 407 -14.81 -7.27 -18.28
CA ASP A 407 -14.46 -8.60 -17.80
C ASP A 407 -13.15 -9.11 -18.42
N PHE A 408 -12.44 -9.98 -17.69
CA PHE A 408 -11.12 -10.46 -18.09
C PHE A 408 -11.13 -11.23 -19.41
N ASP A 409 -12.24 -11.89 -19.76
CA ASP A 409 -12.36 -12.60 -21.04
C ASP A 409 -12.41 -11.65 -22.24
N ARG A 410 -13.10 -10.51 -22.12
CA ARG A 410 -13.01 -9.43 -23.13
C ARG A 410 -11.61 -8.83 -23.22
N ARG A 411 -10.91 -8.67 -22.09
CA ARG A 411 -9.53 -8.16 -22.04
C ARG A 411 -8.57 -9.11 -22.77
N LEU A 412 -8.60 -10.40 -22.46
CA LEU A 412 -7.84 -11.45 -23.19
C LEU A 412 -8.20 -11.50 -24.69
N LEU A 413 -9.50 -11.41 -25.02
CA LEU A 413 -9.98 -11.42 -26.40
C LEU A 413 -9.46 -10.20 -27.19
N CYS A 414 -9.35 -9.04 -26.55
CA CYS A 414 -8.78 -7.83 -27.12
C CYS A 414 -7.28 -8.02 -27.44
N ILE A 415 -6.49 -8.55 -26.50
CA ILE A 415 -5.07 -8.88 -26.74
C ILE A 415 -4.95 -9.85 -27.93
N ALA A 416 -5.73 -10.94 -27.93
CA ALA A 416 -5.66 -11.95 -28.97
C ALA A 416 -6.06 -11.42 -30.37
N LYS A 417 -7.15 -10.65 -30.47
CA LYS A 417 -7.70 -10.18 -31.75
C LYS A 417 -7.08 -8.89 -32.26
N GLU A 418 -6.79 -7.93 -31.40
CA GLU A 418 -6.37 -6.58 -31.80
C GLU A 418 -4.86 -6.36 -31.71
N ILE A 419 -4.12 -7.18 -30.94
CA ILE A 419 -2.66 -7.09 -30.81
C ILE A 419 -1.93 -8.26 -31.49
N ILE A 420 -2.26 -9.51 -31.09
CA ILE A 420 -1.51 -10.69 -31.54
C ILE A 420 -1.87 -11.08 -32.98
N LYS A 421 -3.17 -11.10 -33.32
CA LYS A 421 -3.60 -11.48 -34.67
C LYS A 421 -3.05 -10.53 -35.76
N PRO A 422 -3.15 -9.19 -35.68
CA PRO A 422 -2.70 -8.32 -36.76
C PRO A 422 -1.19 -8.40 -37.00
N ARG A 423 -0.40 -8.55 -35.92
CA ARG A 423 1.04 -8.82 -36.02
C ARG A 423 1.34 -10.16 -36.69
N ARG A 424 0.57 -11.21 -36.38
CA ARG A 424 0.71 -12.53 -37.04
C ARG A 424 0.35 -12.47 -38.53
N ASP A 425 -0.75 -11.80 -38.86
CA ASP A 425 -1.20 -11.65 -40.24
C ASP A 425 -0.18 -10.83 -41.06
N ALA A 426 0.40 -9.77 -40.47
CA ALA A 426 1.46 -8.96 -41.08
C ALA A 426 2.82 -9.68 -41.18
N MET A 427 3.16 -10.58 -40.24
CA MET A 427 4.30 -11.50 -40.38
C MET A 427 4.08 -12.48 -41.54
N ALA A 428 2.88 -13.05 -41.65
CA ALA A 428 2.53 -13.99 -42.72
C ALA A 428 2.52 -13.32 -44.11
N SER A 429 2.16 -12.03 -44.19
CA SER A 429 2.24 -11.24 -45.42
C SER A 429 3.61 -10.62 -45.69
N GLY A 430 4.65 -10.95 -44.90
CA GLY A 430 6.00 -10.43 -45.05
C GLY A 430 6.22 -8.95 -44.70
N LYS A 431 5.21 -8.26 -44.15
CA LYS A 431 5.32 -6.85 -43.73
C LYS A 431 6.14 -6.68 -42.45
N ILE A 432 6.01 -7.62 -41.52
CA ILE A 432 6.84 -7.68 -40.30
C ILE A 432 7.86 -8.80 -40.48
N ASN A 433 9.15 -8.45 -40.53
CA ASN A 433 10.22 -9.44 -40.47
C ASN A 433 10.58 -9.72 -39.00
N ARG A 434 10.08 -10.84 -38.47
CA ARG A 434 10.32 -11.30 -37.10
C ARG A 434 11.81 -11.40 -36.70
N MET A 435 12.72 -11.56 -37.66
CA MET A 435 14.17 -11.62 -37.38
C MET A 435 14.80 -10.25 -37.10
N LEU A 436 14.11 -9.16 -37.40
CA LEU A 436 14.55 -7.79 -37.13
C LEU A 436 13.93 -7.20 -35.86
N GLU A 437 12.90 -7.84 -35.30
CA GLU A 437 12.26 -7.38 -34.07
C GLU A 437 13.11 -7.76 -32.84
N PRO A 438 13.22 -6.89 -31.82
CA PRO A 438 14.08 -7.11 -30.65
C PRO A 438 13.68 -8.32 -29.80
N PHE A 439 12.39 -8.62 -29.72
CA PHE A 439 11.84 -9.76 -28.99
C PHE A 439 10.45 -10.13 -29.52
N SER A 440 10.02 -11.36 -29.24
CA SER A 440 8.68 -11.80 -29.67
C SER A 440 7.59 -11.40 -28.67
N ILE A 441 6.40 -11.04 -29.16
CA ILE A 441 5.24 -10.73 -28.30
C ILE A 441 4.21 -11.85 -28.42
N ARG A 442 3.70 -12.32 -27.29
CA ARG A 442 2.66 -13.36 -27.19
C ARG A 442 1.59 -12.94 -26.18
N ALA A 443 0.36 -13.41 -26.39
CA ALA A 443 -0.61 -13.45 -25.30
C ALA A 443 -0.20 -14.55 -24.32
N LYS A 444 -0.40 -14.33 -23.02
CA LYS A 444 -0.28 -15.36 -22.00
C LYS A 444 -1.58 -16.16 -21.97
N ASP A 445 -1.49 -17.49 -22.03
CA ASP A 445 -2.67 -18.35 -22.01
C ASP A 445 -3.23 -18.49 -20.59
N PHE A 446 -4.56 -18.54 -20.49
CA PHE A 446 -5.31 -18.67 -19.24
C PHE A 446 -6.40 -19.72 -19.40
N TRP A 447 -6.49 -20.64 -18.44
CA TRP A 447 -7.42 -21.76 -18.43
C TRP A 447 -8.42 -21.64 -17.28
N ASP A 448 -9.43 -22.50 -17.27
CA ASP A 448 -10.27 -22.73 -16.10
C ASP A 448 -9.45 -23.24 -14.89
N VAL A 449 -9.85 -22.88 -13.68
CA VAL A 449 -9.16 -23.27 -12.43
C VAL A 449 -8.96 -24.78 -12.25
N THR A 450 -9.82 -25.62 -12.82
CA THR A 450 -9.67 -27.08 -12.81
C THR A 450 -8.38 -27.56 -13.49
N SER A 451 -7.82 -26.77 -14.41
CA SER A 451 -6.55 -27.04 -15.10
C SER A 451 -5.31 -26.80 -14.24
N ALA A 452 -5.43 -26.19 -13.04
CA ALA A 452 -4.28 -25.86 -12.18
C ALA A 452 -3.35 -27.06 -11.92
N LYS A 453 -3.91 -28.27 -11.71
CA LYS A 453 -3.14 -29.51 -11.53
C LYS A 453 -2.35 -29.92 -12.80
N GLN A 454 -2.89 -29.62 -13.98
CA GLN A 454 -2.23 -29.95 -15.25
C GLN A 454 -1.08 -28.97 -15.54
N ILE A 455 -1.29 -27.68 -15.28
CA ILE A 455 -0.28 -26.62 -15.43
C ILE A 455 0.95 -26.86 -14.52
N LEU A 456 0.72 -27.39 -13.32
CA LEU A 456 1.81 -27.80 -12.40
C LEU A 456 2.46 -29.14 -12.75
N GLY A 457 1.89 -29.91 -13.69
CA GLY A 457 2.38 -31.22 -14.07
C GLY A 457 3.66 -31.18 -14.89
N GLU A 458 4.45 -32.25 -14.84
CA GLU A 458 5.70 -32.37 -15.62
C GLU A 458 5.51 -32.16 -17.12
N LYS A 459 4.36 -32.59 -17.67
CA LYS A 459 4.08 -32.45 -19.10
C LYS A 459 4.09 -30.98 -19.50
N PHE A 460 3.34 -30.14 -18.80
CA PHE A 460 3.29 -28.71 -19.06
C PHE A 460 4.66 -28.07 -18.85
N ARG A 461 5.35 -28.40 -17.76
CA ARG A 461 6.72 -27.91 -17.49
C ARG A 461 7.75 -28.27 -18.57
N LYS A 462 7.59 -29.41 -19.27
CA LYS A 462 8.42 -29.81 -20.41
C LYS A 462 8.02 -29.13 -21.73
N GLU A 463 6.80 -28.62 -21.83
CA GLU A 463 6.30 -27.83 -22.97
C GLU A 463 6.69 -26.34 -22.86
N MET A 464 7.05 -25.86 -21.65
CA MET A 464 7.57 -24.51 -21.44
C MET A 464 9.09 -24.45 -21.64
N SER A 465 9.56 -23.45 -22.39
CA SER A 465 10.99 -23.16 -22.61
C SER A 465 11.64 -22.31 -21.50
N HIS A 466 10.93 -22.06 -20.40
CA HIS A 466 11.32 -21.16 -19.31
C HIS A 466 10.79 -21.70 -17.96
N GLU A 467 11.30 -21.18 -16.84
CA GLU A 467 10.95 -21.69 -15.51
C GLU A 467 9.54 -21.29 -15.04
N VAL A 468 8.82 -22.26 -14.46
CA VAL A 468 7.48 -22.10 -13.89
C VAL A 468 7.53 -22.17 -12.37
N ASP A 469 7.56 -21.00 -11.73
CA ASP A 469 7.78 -20.83 -10.30
C ASP A 469 6.48 -20.80 -9.46
N GLY A 470 5.31 -20.91 -10.10
CA GLY A 470 4.01 -20.93 -9.43
C GLY A 470 2.81 -20.86 -10.35
N LEU A 471 1.69 -20.39 -9.79
CA LEU A 471 0.43 -20.11 -10.49
C LEU A 471 -0.04 -18.68 -10.20
N ILE A 472 -0.79 -18.11 -11.14
CA ILE A 472 -1.53 -16.86 -10.97
C ILE A 472 -3.01 -17.11 -11.22
N PHE A 473 -3.86 -16.63 -10.32
CA PHE A 473 -5.32 -16.76 -10.38
C PHE A 473 -5.94 -15.37 -10.57
N GLN A 474 -6.59 -15.17 -11.70
CA GLN A 474 -7.20 -13.90 -12.11
C GLN A 474 -8.74 -14.03 -12.05
N PRO A 475 -9.45 -13.15 -11.32
CA PRO A 475 -10.91 -13.14 -11.34
C PRO A 475 -11.42 -12.72 -12.71
N VAL A 476 -12.47 -13.40 -13.19
CA VAL A 476 -13.06 -13.12 -14.52
C VAL A 476 -13.98 -11.90 -14.55
N PRO A 477 -14.95 -11.72 -13.63
CA PRO A 477 -15.94 -10.64 -13.76
C PRO A 477 -15.38 -9.26 -13.39
N ASP A 478 -14.26 -9.20 -12.68
CA ASP A 478 -13.71 -7.98 -12.13
C ASP A 478 -13.03 -7.13 -13.23
N PRO A 479 -13.10 -5.79 -13.16
CA PRO A 479 -12.27 -4.91 -13.96
C PRO A 479 -10.79 -4.98 -13.55
N TYR A 480 -9.90 -4.38 -14.34
CA TYR A 480 -8.50 -4.19 -13.97
C TYR A 480 -8.37 -3.23 -12.79
N VAL A 481 -7.71 -3.67 -11.73
CA VAL A 481 -7.47 -2.87 -10.51
C VAL A 481 -5.99 -2.51 -10.41
N CYS A 482 -5.68 -1.22 -10.39
CA CYS A 482 -4.33 -0.69 -10.22
C CYS A 482 -3.88 -0.75 -8.75
N GLY A 483 -2.58 -0.85 -8.50
CA GLY A 483 -2.06 -1.02 -7.13
C GLY A 483 -2.42 -2.40 -6.55
N ARG A 484 -2.47 -2.55 -5.23
CA ARG A 484 -2.75 -3.84 -4.58
C ARG A 484 -4.14 -4.37 -4.94
N CYS A 485 -4.20 -5.59 -5.48
CA CYS A 485 -5.46 -6.25 -5.78
C CYS A 485 -5.63 -7.50 -4.89
N PRO A 486 -6.49 -7.46 -3.85
CA PRO A 486 -6.75 -8.61 -2.97
C PRO A 486 -7.36 -9.81 -3.70
N GLU A 487 -7.98 -9.57 -4.85
CA GLU A 487 -8.72 -10.56 -5.62
C GLU A 487 -7.82 -11.34 -6.61
N VAL A 488 -6.64 -10.82 -6.98
CA VAL A 488 -5.68 -11.54 -7.83
C VAL A 488 -4.69 -12.29 -6.94
N LEU A 489 -4.72 -13.62 -7.00
CA LEU A 489 -3.98 -14.48 -6.08
C LEU A 489 -2.77 -15.09 -6.80
N LYS A 490 -1.56 -14.90 -6.26
CA LYS A 490 -0.35 -15.63 -6.68
C LYS A 490 -0.10 -16.79 -5.72
N TRP A 491 0.11 -17.99 -6.26
CA TRP A 491 0.46 -19.17 -5.48
C TRP A 491 1.83 -19.66 -5.89
N LYS A 492 2.66 -20.04 -4.91
CA LYS A 492 3.94 -20.72 -5.11
C LYS A 492 3.95 -22.01 -4.30
N PRO A 493 4.59 -23.10 -4.79
CA PRO A 493 4.87 -24.27 -3.97
C PRO A 493 5.64 -23.86 -2.70
N PRO A 494 5.30 -24.38 -1.50
CA PRO A 494 5.95 -23.96 -0.26
C PRO A 494 7.48 -24.09 -0.25
N HIS A 495 8.04 -25.06 -1.00
CA HIS A 495 9.47 -25.28 -1.14
C HIS A 495 10.19 -24.31 -2.10
N LEU A 496 9.44 -23.51 -2.88
CA LEU A 496 9.96 -22.43 -3.73
C LEU A 496 9.75 -21.04 -3.12
N ASN A 497 9.29 -20.96 -1.86
CA ASN A 497 9.24 -19.71 -1.11
C ASN A 497 10.59 -19.46 -0.44
N SER A 498 11.48 -18.77 -1.15
CA SER A 498 12.69 -18.17 -0.59
C SER A 498 12.52 -16.68 -0.34
N VAL A 499 13.36 -16.14 0.55
CA VAL A 499 13.60 -14.71 0.72
C VAL A 499 15.12 -14.56 0.85
N ASP A 500 15.70 -13.65 0.07
CA ASP A 500 17.13 -13.37 0.14
C ASP A 500 17.41 -12.45 1.33
N PHE A 501 18.18 -12.94 2.30
CA PHE A 501 18.61 -12.18 3.46
C PHE A 501 20.07 -11.78 3.32
N LYS A 502 20.42 -10.58 3.78
CA LYS A 502 21.82 -10.19 3.97
C LYS A 502 22.32 -10.80 5.27
N VAL A 503 22.97 -11.95 5.18
CA VAL A 503 23.56 -12.63 6.34
C VAL A 503 24.82 -11.91 6.82
N VAL A 504 24.82 -11.48 8.07
CA VAL A 504 26.02 -10.97 8.78
C VAL A 504 26.34 -11.93 9.91
N ILE A 505 27.54 -12.52 9.87
CA ILE A 505 28.00 -13.43 10.93
C ILE A 505 28.57 -12.59 12.07
N THR A 506 27.91 -12.61 13.22
CA THR A 506 28.38 -11.95 14.45
C THR A 506 28.80 -12.97 15.50
N GLN A 507 29.72 -12.59 16.38
CA GLN A 507 30.14 -13.42 17.49
C GLN A 507 29.43 -12.97 18.77
N ARG A 508 28.51 -13.79 19.26
CA ARG A 508 27.76 -13.52 20.49
C ARG A 508 28.61 -13.92 21.69
N THR A 509 28.96 -12.93 22.51
CA THR A 509 29.66 -13.09 23.79
C THR A 509 28.89 -12.38 24.90
N GLY A 510 29.08 -12.81 26.14
CA GLY A 510 28.47 -12.20 27.32
C GLY A 510 28.91 -12.92 28.59
N ILE A 511 28.73 -12.28 29.75
CA ILE A 511 29.10 -12.86 31.04
C ILE A 511 28.25 -14.13 31.28
N GLY A 512 28.91 -15.28 31.43
CA GLY A 512 28.27 -16.59 31.59
C GLY A 512 27.83 -17.27 30.27
N LEU A 513 28.09 -16.67 29.10
CA LEU A 513 27.81 -17.28 27.80
C LEU A 513 29.09 -17.78 27.14
N LEU A 514 29.07 -19.01 26.60
CA LEU A 514 30.13 -19.49 25.71
C LEU A 514 30.11 -18.67 24.40
N PRO A 515 31.28 -18.18 23.94
CA PRO A 515 31.38 -17.48 22.65
C PRO A 515 30.86 -18.35 21.50
N THR A 516 29.84 -17.85 20.80
CA THR A 516 29.18 -18.57 19.70
C THR A 516 29.04 -17.67 18.48
N LYS A 517 29.25 -18.21 17.28
CA LYS A 517 28.99 -17.47 16.03
C LYS A 517 27.53 -17.67 15.64
N VAL A 518 26.84 -16.58 15.34
CA VAL A 518 25.44 -16.57 14.90
C VAL A 518 25.32 -15.79 13.58
N GLY A 519 24.49 -16.27 12.66
CA GLY A 519 24.13 -15.52 11.47
C GLY A 519 22.92 -14.64 11.77
N LEU A 520 23.09 -13.32 11.66
CA LEU A 520 21.99 -12.37 11.66
C LEU A 520 21.51 -12.20 10.22
N CYS A 521 20.24 -12.55 9.97
CA CYS A 521 19.58 -12.31 8.69
C CYS A 521 18.94 -10.91 8.72
N MET A 522 19.44 -9.99 7.90
CA MET A 522 18.87 -8.65 7.70
C MET A 522 18.13 -8.54 6.36
#